data_AF-A0A4Q7LYC8-F1
#
_entry.id   AF-A0A4Q7LYC8-F1
#
_cell.length_a   1.000
_cell.length_b   1.000
_cell.length_c   1.000
_cell.angle_alpha   90.00
_cell.angle_beta   90.00
_cell.angle_gamma   90.00
#
_symmetry.space_group_name_H-M   'P 1'
#
loop_
_entity.id
_entity.type
_entity.pdbx_description
1 polymer ?
#
loop_
_entity_poly.entity_id
_entity_poly.type
_entity_poly.pdbx_seq_one_letter_code
_entity_poly.pdbx_strand_id
1 'polypeptide(L)'
;MSDLIHDGDTVARLRTDLARIRREFESADDTSSDVAEAVGHRGLAERVRAFTHNWTNRRGDLVEQLQTLEEHFAHLDQSFTDVDGGLANSVRGES
;
A
#
# COMPACT_ATOMS: atom_id res chain seq x y z
N MET A 1 1.93 21.50 -19.98
CA MET A 1 2.20 21.76 -18.55
C MET A 1 1.01 21.41 -17.65
N SER A 2 -0.25 21.76 -17.96
CA SER A 2 -1.40 21.34 -17.12
C SER A 2 -1.63 19.83 -17.05
N ASP A 3 -1.34 19.09 -18.12
CA ASP A 3 -1.52 17.63 -18.18
C ASP A 3 -0.58 16.90 -17.20
N LEU A 4 0.70 17.28 -17.20
CA LEU A 4 1.73 16.70 -16.34
C LEU A 4 1.55 17.03 -14.85
N ILE A 5 1.07 18.24 -14.54
CA ILE A 5 0.68 18.62 -13.17
C ILE A 5 -0.51 17.79 -12.70
N HIS A 6 -1.45 17.47 -13.59
CA HIS A 6 -2.59 16.63 -13.27
C HIS A 6 -2.18 15.18 -12.99
N ASP A 7 -1.20 14.65 -13.72
CA ASP A 7 -0.60 13.34 -13.47
C ASP A 7 0.13 13.30 -12.11
N GLY A 8 0.92 14.32 -11.76
CA GLY A 8 1.58 14.42 -10.45
C GLY A 8 0.61 14.45 -9.27
N ASP A 9 -0.45 15.26 -9.35
CA ASP A 9 -1.52 15.30 -8.33
C ASP A 9 -2.24 13.95 -8.19
N THR A 10 -2.40 13.23 -9.29
CA THR A 10 -3.04 11.91 -9.30
C THR A 10 -2.16 10.85 -8.65
N VAL A 11 -0.85 10.86 -8.94
CA VAL A 11 0.13 9.96 -8.31
C VAL A 11 0.23 10.21 -6.80
N ALA A 12 0.26 11.47 -6.37
CA ALA A 12 0.31 11.82 -4.95
C ALA A 12 -0.94 11.33 -4.16
N ARG A 13 -2.13 11.47 -4.75
CA ARG A 13 -3.38 10.95 -4.16
C ARG A 13 -3.35 9.43 -4.05
N LEU A 14 -2.95 8.75 -5.11
CA LEU A 14 -2.89 7.30 -5.14
C LEU A 14 -1.92 6.75 -4.08
N ARG A 15 -0.75 7.37 -3.91
CA ARG A 15 0.20 7.03 -2.83
C ARG A 15 -0.42 7.20 -1.44
N THR A 16 -1.21 8.27 -1.24
CA THR A 16 -1.90 8.51 0.04
C THR A 16 -2.94 7.43 0.33
N ASP A 17 -3.70 7.03 -0.70
CA ASP A 17 -4.72 5.99 -0.59
C ASP A 17 -4.09 4.63 -0.33
N LEU A 18 -3.02 4.26 -1.04
CA LEU A 18 -2.27 3.02 -0.80
C LEU A 18 -1.70 2.97 0.62
N ALA A 19 -1.12 4.07 1.08
CA ALA A 19 -0.59 4.14 2.45
C ALA A 19 -1.68 4.04 3.52
N ARG A 20 -2.91 4.48 3.21
CA ARG A 20 -4.07 4.33 4.10
C ARG A 20 -4.55 2.88 4.13
N ILE A 21 -4.68 2.26 2.95
CA ILE A 21 -5.11 0.87 2.81
C ILE A 21 -4.11 -0.05 3.52
N ARG A 22 -2.81 0.13 3.30
CA ARG A 22 -1.77 -0.62 4.02
C ARG A 22 -1.93 -0.53 5.53
N ARG A 23 -2.09 0.69 6.06
CA ARG A 23 -2.26 0.91 7.51
C ARG A 23 -3.50 0.24 8.07
N GLU A 24 -4.61 0.19 7.33
CA GLU A 24 -5.79 -0.57 7.76
C GLU A 24 -5.51 -2.07 7.84
N PHE A 25 -4.83 -2.63 6.84
CA PHE A 25 -4.44 -4.04 6.87
C PHE A 25 -3.44 -4.33 8.00
N GLU A 26 -2.46 -3.46 8.25
CA GLU A 26 -1.53 -3.60 9.39
C GLU A 26 -2.26 -3.49 10.75
N SER A 27 -3.27 -2.64 10.86
CA SER A 27 -4.01 -2.39 12.11
C SER A 27 -5.09 -3.42 12.43
N ALA A 28 -5.42 -4.33 11.52
CA ALA A 28 -6.46 -5.34 11.72
C ALA A 28 -6.00 -6.44 12.70
N ASP A 29 -5.77 -6.10 13.96
CA ASP A 29 -5.10 -6.94 14.95
C ASP A 29 -5.68 -8.36 15.12
N ASP A 30 -4.82 -9.30 15.52
CA ASP A 30 -5.13 -10.73 15.64
C ASP A 30 -5.98 -11.02 16.89
N THR A 31 -7.28 -10.70 16.86
CA THR A 31 -8.24 -11.01 17.94
C THR A 31 -8.50 -12.52 18.12
N SER A 32 -7.68 -13.39 17.54
CA SER A 32 -8.00 -14.79 17.33
C SER A 32 -7.76 -15.71 18.51
N SER A 33 -6.76 -15.42 19.33
CA SER A 33 -6.45 -16.24 20.49
C SER A 33 -7.59 -16.15 21.50
N ASP A 34 -8.07 -14.92 21.75
CA ASP A 34 -9.17 -14.64 22.66
C ASP A 34 -10.50 -15.24 22.17
N VAL A 35 -10.78 -15.12 20.86
CA VAL A 35 -12.00 -15.69 20.26
C VAL A 35 -11.96 -17.21 20.27
N ALA A 36 -10.81 -17.84 20.02
CA ALA A 36 -10.67 -19.30 20.02
C ALA A 36 -10.82 -19.91 21.42
N GLU A 37 -10.43 -19.19 22.47
CA GLU A 37 -10.65 -19.64 23.86
C GLU A 37 -12.10 -19.44 24.30
N ALA A 38 -12.79 -18.42 23.79
CA ALA A 38 -14.18 -18.11 24.15
C ALA A 38 -15.22 -19.11 23.61
N VAL A 39 -14.94 -19.84 22.51
CA VAL A 39 -15.94 -20.73 21.87
C VAL A 39 -16.26 -22.01 22.64
N GLY A 40 -15.47 -22.39 23.65
CA GLY A 40 -15.77 -23.53 24.55
C GLY A 40 -15.80 -24.93 23.91
N HIS A 41 -15.66 -25.02 22.57
CA HIS A 41 -15.71 -26.27 21.81
C HIS A 41 -14.42 -26.48 21.01
N ARG A 42 -13.69 -27.57 21.29
CA ARG A 42 -12.35 -27.83 20.74
C ARG A 42 -12.28 -27.75 19.20
N GLY A 43 -13.24 -28.38 18.51
CA GLY A 43 -13.24 -28.37 17.03
C GLY A 43 -13.55 -26.99 16.43
N LEU A 44 -14.25 -26.13 17.17
CA LEU A 44 -14.54 -24.77 16.73
C LEU A 44 -13.33 -23.86 16.99
N ALA A 45 -12.68 -24.02 18.14
CA ALA A 45 -11.41 -23.35 18.45
C ALA A 45 -10.32 -23.64 17.41
N GLU A 46 -10.17 -24.91 16.98
CA GLU A 46 -9.23 -25.29 15.91
C GLU A 46 -9.57 -24.58 14.58
N ARG A 47 -10.86 -24.47 14.23
CA ARG A 47 -11.32 -23.77 13.03
C ARG A 47 -11.02 -22.27 13.08
N VAL A 48 -11.27 -21.62 14.22
CA VAL A 48 -11.01 -20.18 14.43
C VAL A 48 -9.51 -19.88 14.34
N ARG A 49 -8.67 -20.72 14.95
CA ARG A 49 -7.21 -20.60 14.85
C ARG A 49 -6.73 -20.75 13.41
N ALA A 50 -7.24 -21.77 12.68
CA ALA A 50 -6.88 -21.98 11.28
C ALA A 50 -7.32 -20.82 10.39
N PHE A 51 -8.54 -20.30 10.58
CA PHE A 51 -9.03 -19.12 9.88
C PHE A 51 -8.12 -17.92 10.12
N THR A 52 -7.77 -17.64 11.37
CA THR A 52 -6.96 -16.47 11.66
C THR A 52 -5.55 -16.61 11.12
N HIS A 53 -4.91 -17.76 11.29
CA HIS A 53 -3.59 -17.98 10.71
C HIS A 53 -3.60 -17.75 9.19
N ASN A 54 -4.63 -18.26 8.50
CA ASN A 54 -4.78 -18.02 7.07
C ASN A 54 -5.01 -16.53 6.75
N TRP A 55 -5.85 -15.86 7.53
CA TRP A 55 -6.10 -14.42 7.40
C TRP A 55 -4.83 -13.59 7.59
N THR A 56 -4.04 -13.87 8.63
CA THR A 56 -2.75 -13.20 8.90
C THR A 56 -1.79 -13.37 7.72
N ASN A 57 -1.64 -14.59 7.19
CA ASN A 57 -0.80 -14.83 6.01
C ASN A 57 -1.31 -14.06 4.78
N ARG A 58 -2.61 -14.17 4.46
CA ARG A 58 -3.22 -13.50 3.30
C ARG A 58 -3.08 -11.99 3.38
N ARG A 59 -3.13 -11.45 4.60
CA ARG A 59 -2.97 -10.03 4.88
C ARG A 59 -1.53 -9.58 4.71
N GLY A 60 -0.56 -10.38 5.18
CA GLY A 60 0.86 -10.15 4.92
C GLY A 60 1.16 -10.05 3.44
N ASP A 61 0.70 -11.03 2.64
CA ASP A 61 0.87 -11.03 1.18
C ASP A 61 0.32 -9.77 0.52
N LEU A 62 -0.81 -9.24 1.03
CA LEU A 62 -1.45 -8.05 0.49
C LEU A 62 -0.72 -6.77 0.89
N VAL A 63 -0.19 -6.70 2.11
CA VAL A 63 0.68 -5.60 2.55
C VAL A 63 1.96 -5.54 1.70
N GLU A 64 2.59 -6.68 1.42
CA GLU A 64 3.76 -6.75 0.54
C GLU A 64 3.46 -6.24 -0.87
N GLN A 65 2.33 -6.67 -1.46
CA GLN A 65 1.90 -6.18 -2.78
C GLN A 65 1.63 -4.67 -2.79
N LEU A 66 1.04 -4.12 -1.73
CA LEU A 66 0.83 -2.68 -1.59
C LEU A 66 2.15 -1.91 -1.47
N GLN A 67 3.14 -2.47 -0.76
CA GLN A 67 4.49 -1.88 -0.67
C GLN A 67 5.17 -1.85 -2.04
N THR A 68 5.15 -2.95 -2.80
CA THR A 68 5.68 -2.98 -4.17
C THR A 68 4.99 -1.94 -5.06
N LEU A 69 3.68 -1.78 -4.92
CA LEU A 69 2.94 -0.79 -5.71
C LEU A 69 3.33 0.65 -5.33
N GLU A 70 3.51 0.94 -4.04
CA GLU A 70 4.01 2.24 -3.59
C GLU A 70 5.42 2.55 -4.12
N GLU A 71 6.31 1.56 -4.17
CA GLU A 71 7.66 1.69 -4.75
C GLU A 71 7.60 2.05 -6.23
N HIS A 72 6.76 1.36 -7.01
CA HIS A 72 6.56 1.69 -8.43
C HIS A 72 6.06 3.12 -8.62
N PHE A 73 5.11 3.59 -7.81
CA PHE A 73 4.63 4.97 -7.90
C PHE A 73 5.68 5.99 -7.46
N ALA A 74 6.53 5.67 -6.48
CA ALA A 74 7.66 6.52 -6.13
C ALA A 74 8.65 6.66 -7.30
N HIS A 75 8.92 5.56 -8.02
CA HIS A 75 9.75 5.58 -9.23
C HIS A 75 9.14 6.41 -10.37
N LEU A 76 7.82 6.32 -10.56
CA LEU A 76 7.13 7.14 -11.56
C LEU A 76 7.22 8.63 -11.21
N ASP A 77 6.97 8.99 -9.96
CA ASP A 77 7.06 10.38 -9.46
C ASP A 77 8.46 10.98 -9.64
N GLN A 78 9.50 10.19 -9.33
CA GLN A 78 10.89 10.59 -9.58
C GLN A 78 11.16 10.80 -11.07
N SER A 79 10.69 9.88 -11.92
CA SER A 79 10.88 9.97 -13.37
C SER A 79 10.22 11.23 -13.95
N PHE A 80 9.02 11.57 -13.49
CA PHE A 80 8.34 12.80 -13.88
C PHE A 80 9.12 14.04 -13.44
N THR A 81 9.59 14.06 -12.18
CA THR A 81 10.40 15.14 -11.64
C THR A 81 11.70 15.34 -12.43
N ASP A 82 12.36 14.26 -12.81
CA ASP A 82 13.61 14.30 -13.60
C ASP A 82 13.37 14.83 -15.02
N VAL A 83 12.28 14.39 -15.67
CA VAL A 83 11.89 14.88 -17.00
C VAL A 83 11.54 16.36 -16.95
N ASP A 84 10.77 16.80 -15.95
CA ASP A 84 10.43 18.20 -15.76
C ASP A 84 11.64 19.07 -15.45
N GLY A 85 12.56 18.59 -14.61
CA GLY A 85 13.82 19.25 -14.34
C GLY A 85 14.66 19.41 -15.61
N GLY A 86 14.75 18.36 -16.43
CA GLY A 86 15.45 18.38 -17.71
C GLY A 86 14.84 19.37 -18.69
N LEU A 87 13.52 19.38 -18.85
CA LEU A 87 12.79 20.30 -19.71
C LEU A 87 12.90 21.75 -19.21
N ALA A 88 12.71 22.00 -17.92
CA ALA A 88 12.84 23.34 -17.33
C ALA A 88 14.27 23.88 -17.48
N ASN A 89 15.28 23.03 -17.36
CA ASN A 89 16.67 23.41 -17.58
C ASN A 89 16.94 23.70 -19.07
N SER A 90 16.34 22.93 -19.98
CA SER A 90 16.41 23.17 -21.43
C SER A 90 15.63 24.40 -21.90
N VAL A 91 14.66 24.89 -21.11
CA VAL A 91 13.90 26.11 -21.39
C VAL A 91 14.52 27.35 -20.73
N ARG A 92 15.18 27.21 -19.57
CA ARG A 92 15.92 28.30 -18.90
C ARG A 92 17.35 28.48 -19.42
N GLY A 93 17.94 27.43 -19.98
CA GLY A 93 19.22 27.44 -20.67
C GLY A 93 19.01 27.52 -22.17
N GLU A 94 19.63 28.53 -22.77
CA GLU A 94 19.75 28.81 -24.20
C GLU A 94 20.44 27.66 -24.97
N SER A 95 20.51 27.79 -26.31
CA SER A 95 21.20 26.88 -27.25
C SER A 95 22.56 26.35 -26.82
#